data_AF-A0A3D5SDR8-F1
#
_entry.id   AF-A0A3D5SDR8-F1
#
_cell.length_a   1.000
_cell.length_b   1.000
_cell.length_c   1.000
_cell.angle_alpha   90.00
_cell.angle_beta   90.00
_cell.angle_gamma   90.00
#
_symmetry.space_group_name_H-M   'P 1'
#
loop_
_entity.id
_entity.type
_entity.pdbx_description
1 polymer ?
#
loop_
_entity_poly.entity_id
_entity_poly.type
_entity_poly.pdbx_seq_one_letter_code
_entity_poly.pdbx_strand_id
1 'polypeptide(L)'
;MTFNTALTGLRAATSDLNVTGNNIANASTVGFKQSRAEFADVYASSVVGGGTNAIGNGVRVSDVSQQFSQGNISFTENALDLAINGGGFFVLSDQGSQVFTRAGQFGVDDTGYITTNDGARLQGFPANTSGTVSDVLGDLQLSTADISPRQTTLVDMLFNLDADAAVPESIVNTAISEGAVEQAAQGATNGYASGTIDINGTTYSIPASANQSASVIAGSLSAISGVSASAITRADIVIPSGSATTNQLRINGAEILGADITQITSAIDALPGITASEAGGVISVVSTLGDDLMFTAGA
;
A
#
# COMPACT_ATOMS: atom_id res chain seq x y z
N MET A 1 -13.34 -63.59 -59.42
CA MET A 1 -12.84 -63.31 -58.06
C MET A 1 -11.44 -62.71 -58.05
N THR A 2 -10.47 -63.25 -58.81
CA THR A 2 -9.09 -62.70 -58.93
C THR A 2 -8.99 -61.26 -59.46
N PHE A 3 -9.84 -60.87 -60.42
CA PHE A 3 -9.83 -59.51 -60.96
C PHE A 3 -10.27 -58.45 -59.92
N ASN A 4 -11.21 -58.77 -59.03
CA ASN A 4 -11.61 -57.86 -57.94
C ASN A 4 -10.50 -57.70 -56.91
N THR A 5 -9.83 -58.79 -56.53
CA THR A 5 -8.65 -58.75 -55.65
C THR A 5 -7.55 -57.87 -56.25
N ALA A 6 -7.25 -58.03 -57.55
CA ALA A 6 -6.26 -57.21 -58.24
C ALA A 6 -6.68 -55.73 -58.33
N LEU A 7 -7.94 -55.43 -58.63
CA LEU A 7 -8.47 -54.07 -58.72
C LEU A 7 -8.45 -53.35 -57.37
N THR A 8 -8.82 -54.05 -56.30
CA THR A 8 -8.78 -53.50 -54.94
C THR A 8 -7.34 -53.25 -54.47
N GLY A 9 -6.40 -54.14 -54.78
CA GLY A 9 -4.97 -53.93 -54.53
C GLY A 9 -4.41 -52.72 -55.27
N LEU A 10 -4.75 -52.54 -56.55
CA LEU A 10 -4.33 -51.37 -57.34
C LEU A 10 -4.86 -50.07 -56.73
N ARG A 11 -6.14 -50.03 -56.33
CA ARG A 11 -6.75 -48.84 -55.70
C ARG A 11 -6.13 -48.50 -54.34
N ALA A 12 -5.82 -49.52 -53.55
CA ALA A 12 -5.13 -49.35 -52.27
C ALA A 12 -3.72 -48.74 -52.49
N ALA A 13 -2.96 -49.28 -53.44
CA ALA A 13 -1.64 -48.73 -53.81
C ALA A 13 -1.73 -47.29 -54.34
N THR A 14 -2.73 -46.96 -55.17
CA THR A 14 -2.94 -45.57 -55.62
C THR A 14 -3.25 -44.64 -54.45
N SER A 15 -4.02 -45.08 -53.47
CA SER A 15 -4.34 -44.29 -52.29
C SER A 15 -3.10 -44.04 -51.43
N ASP A 16 -2.26 -45.06 -51.25
CA ASP A 16 -0.98 -44.95 -50.54
C ASP A 16 -0.04 -43.93 -51.21
N LEU A 17 0.06 -44.00 -52.53
CA LEU A 17 0.85 -43.06 -53.34
C LEU A 17 0.30 -41.63 -53.23
N ASN A 18 -1.02 -41.45 -53.20
CA ASN A 18 -1.63 -40.13 -53.04
C ASN A 18 -1.33 -39.53 -51.65
N VAL A 19 -1.43 -40.33 -50.58
CA VAL A 19 -1.09 -39.89 -49.22
C VAL A 19 0.39 -39.56 -49.12
N THR A 20 1.26 -40.41 -49.65
CA THR A 20 2.71 -40.18 -49.67
C THR A 20 3.05 -38.93 -50.50
N GLY A 21 2.43 -38.75 -51.67
CA GLY A 21 2.61 -37.58 -52.51
C GLY A 21 2.17 -36.29 -51.81
N ASN A 22 1.05 -36.31 -51.09
CA ASN A 22 0.60 -35.16 -50.31
C ASN A 22 1.56 -34.83 -49.16
N ASN A 23 2.09 -35.84 -48.47
CA ASN A 23 3.09 -35.64 -47.42
C ASN A 23 4.37 -35.01 -47.96
N ILE A 24 4.87 -35.48 -49.11
CA ILE A 24 6.07 -34.92 -49.75
C ILE A 24 5.81 -33.48 -50.21
N ALA A 25 4.65 -33.21 -50.81
CA ALA A 25 4.28 -31.87 -51.25
C ALA A 25 4.22 -30.86 -50.09
N ASN A 26 3.82 -31.31 -48.89
CA ASN A 26 3.71 -30.48 -47.70
C ASN A 26 4.91 -30.58 -46.74
N ALA A 27 6.02 -31.17 -47.17
CA ALA A 27 7.19 -31.39 -46.31
C ALA A 27 7.80 -30.09 -45.75
N SER A 28 7.61 -28.96 -46.44
CA SER A 28 8.08 -27.62 -46.01
C SER A 28 7.00 -26.76 -45.36
N THR A 29 5.77 -27.26 -45.23
CA THR A 29 4.66 -26.51 -44.64
C THR A 29 4.75 -26.52 -43.13
N VAL A 30 4.84 -25.35 -42.51
CA VAL A 30 4.96 -25.21 -41.05
C VAL A 30 3.72 -25.74 -40.35
N GLY A 31 3.91 -26.55 -39.31
CA GLY A 31 2.80 -27.12 -38.53
C GLY A 31 2.07 -28.29 -39.19
N PHE A 32 2.46 -28.73 -40.39
CA PHE A 32 1.87 -29.89 -41.07
C PHE A 32 2.05 -31.18 -40.26
N LYS A 33 1.02 -32.03 -40.24
CA LYS A 33 1.03 -33.37 -39.64
C LYS A 33 0.92 -34.43 -40.72
N GLN A 34 1.95 -35.28 -40.81
CA GLN A 34 2.02 -36.34 -41.79
C GLN A 34 0.83 -37.29 -41.65
N SER A 35 0.26 -37.72 -42.77
CA SER A 35 -0.81 -38.71 -42.80
C SER A 35 -0.30 -40.09 -43.23
N ARG A 36 -0.93 -41.17 -42.77
CA ARG A 36 -0.61 -42.55 -43.17
C ARG A 36 -1.87 -43.29 -43.60
N ALA A 37 -1.81 -43.98 -44.74
CA ALA A 37 -2.88 -44.87 -45.17
C ALA A 37 -2.85 -46.17 -44.35
N GLU A 38 -4.01 -46.55 -43.82
CA GLU A 38 -4.21 -47.80 -43.08
C GLU A 38 -5.10 -48.74 -43.88
N PHE A 39 -4.69 -50.01 -43.98
CA PHE A 39 -5.37 -51.00 -44.81
C PHE A 39 -6.03 -52.08 -43.96
N ALA A 40 -7.20 -52.53 -44.41
CA ALA A 40 -7.91 -53.67 -43.83
C ALA A 40 -8.23 -54.69 -44.93
N ASP A 41 -8.23 -55.96 -44.57
CA ASP A 41 -8.67 -57.02 -45.46
C ASP A 41 -10.20 -56.98 -45.64
N VAL A 42 -10.66 -57.46 -46.79
CA VAL A 42 -12.09 -57.66 -47.05
C VAL A 42 -12.38 -59.14 -46.91
N TYR A 43 -12.98 -59.55 -45.80
CA TYR A 43 -13.31 -60.94 -45.57
C TYR A 43 -14.62 -61.33 -46.28
N ALA A 44 -14.60 -62.46 -46.99
CA ALA A 44 -15.81 -63.09 -47.53
C ALA A 44 -16.35 -64.10 -46.52
N SER A 45 -17.18 -63.62 -45.59
CA SER A 45 -17.97 -64.51 -44.74
C SER A 45 -19.17 -65.02 -45.56
N SER A 46 -19.20 -66.31 -45.89
CA SER A 46 -20.47 -66.98 -46.14
C SER A 46 -21.14 -67.18 -44.79
N VAL A 47 -22.22 -66.44 -44.52
CA VAL A 47 -23.00 -66.53 -43.28
C VAL A 47 -23.67 -67.91 -43.11
N VAL A 48 -23.65 -68.77 -44.14
CA VAL A 48 -24.23 -70.11 -44.12
C VAL A 48 -23.20 -71.12 -44.64
N GLY A 49 -22.50 -71.81 -43.72
CA GLY A 49 -21.63 -72.96 -44.04
C GLY A 49 -20.16 -72.75 -43.68
N GLY A 50 -19.74 -73.39 -42.58
CA GLY A 50 -18.39 -73.34 -42.03
C GLY A 50 -17.33 -74.03 -42.90
N GLY A 51 -16.77 -73.29 -43.85
CA GLY A 51 -15.53 -73.65 -44.52
C GLY A 51 -14.35 -72.91 -43.89
N THR A 52 -13.41 -73.63 -43.28
CA THR A 52 -12.12 -73.15 -42.76
C THR A 52 -11.17 -72.59 -43.84
N ASN A 53 -11.59 -72.57 -45.11
CA ASN A 53 -10.80 -72.19 -46.28
C ASN A 53 -11.42 -71.00 -47.06
N ALA A 54 -11.90 -69.97 -46.37
CA ALA A 54 -12.44 -68.78 -47.03
C ALA A 54 -11.31 -67.98 -47.70
N ILE A 55 -11.39 -67.84 -49.03
CA ILE A 55 -10.46 -67.02 -49.82
C ILE A 55 -10.81 -65.55 -49.61
N GLY A 56 -9.83 -64.73 -49.22
CA GLY A 56 -10.02 -63.28 -49.00
C GLY A 56 -10.49 -62.53 -50.25
N ASN A 57 -11.28 -61.47 -50.06
CA ASN A 57 -11.94 -60.73 -51.15
C ASN A 57 -11.22 -59.42 -51.52
N GLY A 58 -9.93 -59.32 -51.20
CA GLY A 58 -9.10 -58.14 -51.48
C GLY A 58 -8.83 -57.27 -50.25
N VAL A 59 -8.44 -56.02 -50.51
CA VAL A 59 -8.01 -55.04 -49.50
C VAL A 59 -8.77 -53.73 -49.68
N ARG A 60 -9.02 -53.00 -48.59
CA ARG A 60 -9.52 -51.62 -48.66
C ARG A 60 -8.69 -50.70 -47.79
N VAL A 61 -8.69 -49.41 -48.11
CA VAL A 61 -8.22 -48.38 -47.19
C VAL A 61 -9.27 -48.27 -46.08
N SER A 62 -8.84 -48.48 -44.85
CA SER A 62 -9.68 -48.38 -43.65
C SER A 62 -9.73 -46.95 -43.14
N ASP A 63 -8.58 -46.28 -43.09
CA ASP A 63 -8.46 -44.90 -42.61
C ASP A 63 -7.22 -44.21 -43.20
N VAL A 64 -7.18 -42.88 -43.11
CA VAL A 64 -6.00 -42.06 -43.34
C VAL A 64 -5.71 -41.29 -42.06
N SER A 65 -4.86 -41.86 -41.21
CA SER A 65 -4.61 -41.34 -39.87
C SER A 65 -3.52 -40.27 -39.87
N GLN A 66 -3.79 -39.14 -39.21
CA GLN A 66 -2.78 -38.10 -38.97
C GLN A 66 -1.85 -38.49 -37.84
N GLN A 67 -0.56 -38.22 -38.01
CA GLN A 67 0.50 -38.51 -37.05
C GLN A 67 0.90 -37.22 -36.31
N PHE A 68 0.60 -37.15 -35.01
CA PHE A 68 0.85 -35.98 -34.16
C PHE A 68 2.22 -35.95 -33.48
N SER A 69 3.25 -36.57 -34.09
CA SER A 69 4.61 -36.48 -33.58
C SER A 69 5.15 -35.05 -33.63
N GLN A 70 6.07 -34.73 -32.71
CA GLN A 70 6.77 -33.44 -32.70
C GLN A 70 7.80 -33.40 -33.82
N GLY A 71 7.75 -32.36 -34.65
CA GLY A 71 8.77 -32.09 -35.67
C GLY A 71 9.91 -31.23 -35.11
N ASN A 72 10.91 -30.97 -35.96
CA ASN A 72 11.99 -30.06 -35.62
C ASN A 72 11.48 -28.63 -35.46
N ILE A 73 11.97 -27.93 -34.43
CA ILE A 73 11.72 -26.52 -34.22
C ILE A 73 12.93 -25.76 -34.75
N SER A 74 12.68 -24.82 -35.67
CA SER A 74 13.69 -23.90 -36.21
C SER A 74 13.44 -22.51 -35.65
N PHE A 75 14.51 -21.83 -35.26
CA PHE A 75 14.43 -20.45 -34.80
C PHE A 75 14.32 -19.50 -35.99
N THR A 76 13.56 -18.42 -35.82
CA THR A 76 13.44 -17.33 -36.78
C THR A 76 13.80 -16.00 -36.09
N GLU A 77 13.91 -14.93 -36.88
CA GLU A 77 14.22 -13.59 -36.36
C GLU A 77 12.96 -12.76 -36.01
N ASN A 78 11.76 -13.31 -36.24
CA ASN A 78 10.50 -12.63 -35.97
C ASN A 78 9.97 -12.98 -34.57
N ALA A 79 9.63 -11.97 -33.78
CA ALA A 79 9.12 -12.15 -32.42
C ALA A 79 7.72 -12.79 -32.36
N LEU A 80 6.93 -12.66 -33.44
CA LEU A 80 5.58 -13.23 -33.54
C LEU A 80 5.56 -14.63 -34.17
N ASP A 81 6.73 -15.19 -34.51
CA ASP A 81 6.82 -16.58 -34.91
C ASP A 81 6.93 -17.46 -33.66
N LEU A 82 5.86 -18.21 -33.38
CA LEU A 82 5.73 -19.01 -32.16
C LEU A 82 5.70 -20.51 -32.49
N ALA A 83 6.30 -21.32 -31.64
CA ALA A 83 6.25 -22.77 -31.74
C ALA A 83 5.86 -23.41 -30.40
N ILE A 84 4.96 -24.38 -30.44
CA ILE A 84 4.57 -25.16 -29.25
C ILE A 84 5.50 -26.38 -29.15
N ASN A 85 6.26 -26.46 -28.07
CA ASN A 85 7.02 -27.66 -27.71
C ASN A 85 6.16 -28.58 -26.82
N GLY A 86 5.79 -29.73 -27.35
CA GLY A 86 4.94 -30.70 -26.66
C GLY A 86 3.49 -30.69 -27.16
N GLY A 87 2.56 -31.15 -26.32
CA GLY A 87 1.13 -31.20 -26.62
C GLY A 87 0.46 -29.82 -26.54
N GLY A 88 -0.54 -29.57 -27.40
CA GLY A 88 -1.26 -28.29 -27.45
C GLY A 88 -1.55 -27.82 -28.87
N PHE A 89 -2.34 -26.75 -29.01
CA PHE A 89 -2.62 -26.04 -30.25
C PHE A 89 -2.81 -24.55 -29.94
N PHE A 90 -2.52 -23.70 -30.92
CA PHE A 90 -2.98 -22.31 -30.89
C PHE A 90 -4.47 -22.28 -31.18
N VAL A 91 -5.17 -21.40 -30.48
CA VAL A 91 -6.60 -21.17 -30.69
C VAL A 91 -6.76 -19.90 -31.50
N LEU A 92 -7.51 -19.96 -32.59
CA LEU A 92 -7.81 -18.82 -33.44
C LEU A 92 -9.31 -18.60 -33.52
N SER A 93 -9.71 -17.37 -33.82
CA SER A 93 -11.05 -16.98 -34.24
C SER A 93 -11.01 -16.69 -35.73
N ASP A 94 -11.65 -17.55 -36.52
CA ASP A 94 -11.89 -17.34 -37.94
C ASP A 94 -13.33 -16.86 -38.12
N GLN A 95 -13.51 -15.55 -38.31
CA GLN A 95 -14.84 -14.93 -38.48
C GLN A 95 -15.83 -15.29 -37.35
N GLY A 96 -15.34 -15.47 -36.11
CA GLY A 96 -16.13 -15.85 -34.93
C GLY A 96 -16.21 -17.37 -34.68
N SER A 97 -15.67 -18.20 -35.58
CA SER A 97 -15.54 -19.64 -35.36
C SER A 97 -14.20 -19.96 -34.71
N GLN A 98 -14.22 -20.75 -33.64
CA GLN A 98 -13.00 -21.22 -32.99
C GLN A 98 -12.33 -22.31 -33.85
N VAL A 99 -11.07 -22.09 -34.21
CA VAL A 99 -10.25 -23.06 -34.97
C VAL A 99 -8.90 -23.27 -34.29
N PHE A 100 -8.23 -24.37 -34.61
CA PHE A 100 -6.98 -24.79 -33.97
C PHE A 100 -5.86 -24.94 -35.00
N THR A 101 -4.67 -24.45 -34.68
CA THR A 101 -3.50 -24.59 -35.55
C THR A 101 -2.23 -24.92 -34.79
N ARG A 102 -1.28 -25.53 -35.50
CA ARG A 102 0.11 -25.67 -35.07
C ARG A 102 1.06 -24.70 -35.79
N ALA A 103 0.60 -24.06 -36.85
CA ALA A 103 1.37 -23.02 -37.51
C ALA A 103 1.32 -21.77 -36.63
N GLY A 104 2.47 -21.32 -36.14
CA GLY A 104 2.58 -20.09 -35.35
C GLY A 104 3.23 -18.96 -36.12
N GLN A 105 2.93 -18.84 -37.42
CA GLN A 105 3.32 -17.68 -38.22
C GLN A 105 2.25 -16.62 -38.02
N PHE A 106 2.52 -15.66 -37.13
CA PHE A 106 1.59 -14.58 -36.82
C PHE A 106 2.14 -13.22 -37.26
N GLY A 107 1.25 -12.34 -37.66
CA GLY A 107 1.49 -10.94 -37.93
C GLY A 107 0.57 -10.05 -37.12
N VAL A 108 0.68 -8.74 -37.30
CA VAL A 108 -0.23 -7.74 -36.71
C VAL A 108 -0.98 -7.07 -37.85
N ASP A 109 -2.30 -6.98 -37.74
CA ASP A 109 -3.13 -6.25 -38.69
C ASP A 109 -3.10 -4.72 -38.45
N ASP A 110 -3.73 -3.97 -39.34
CA ASP A 110 -3.82 -2.51 -39.26
C ASP A 110 -4.58 -2.00 -38.03
N THR A 111 -5.44 -2.85 -37.46
CA THR A 111 -6.18 -2.59 -36.22
C THR A 111 -5.45 -3.09 -34.97
N GLY A 112 -4.24 -3.66 -35.10
CA GLY A 112 -3.42 -4.13 -34.00
C GLY A 112 -3.75 -5.56 -33.52
N TYR A 113 -4.67 -6.30 -34.14
CA TYR A 113 -4.90 -7.69 -33.77
C TYR A 113 -3.76 -8.58 -34.26
N ILE A 114 -3.44 -9.61 -33.48
CA ILE A 114 -2.49 -10.64 -33.90
C ILE A 114 -3.24 -11.63 -34.80
N THR A 115 -2.82 -11.76 -36.06
CA THR A 115 -3.52 -12.56 -37.08
C THR A 115 -2.60 -13.55 -37.78
N THR A 116 -3.17 -14.62 -38.33
CA THR A 116 -2.48 -15.49 -39.29
C THR A 116 -2.50 -14.87 -40.70
N ASN A 117 -1.75 -15.46 -41.63
CA ASN A 117 -1.77 -15.08 -43.05
C ASN A 117 -3.16 -15.20 -43.71
N ASP A 118 -4.02 -16.08 -43.18
CA ASP A 118 -5.39 -16.28 -43.66
C ASP A 118 -6.39 -15.28 -43.05
N GLY A 119 -5.94 -14.39 -42.16
CA GLY A 119 -6.77 -13.37 -41.49
C GLY A 119 -7.46 -13.84 -40.20
N ALA A 120 -7.24 -15.09 -39.77
CA ALA A 120 -7.77 -15.58 -38.50
C ALA A 120 -7.03 -14.96 -37.32
N ARG A 121 -7.76 -14.59 -36.26
CA ARG A 121 -7.22 -13.86 -35.11
C ARG A 121 -6.76 -14.78 -34.00
N LEU A 122 -5.55 -14.58 -33.48
CA LEU A 122 -5.03 -15.33 -32.35
C LEU A 122 -5.83 -15.02 -31.09
N GLN A 123 -6.32 -16.07 -30.45
CA GLN A 123 -7.02 -15.97 -29.18
C GLN A 123 -6.07 -16.14 -28.01
N GLY A 124 -6.36 -15.44 -26.94
CA GLY A 124 -5.67 -15.59 -25.66
C GLY A 124 -6.46 -14.92 -24.55
N PHE A 125 -5.77 -14.61 -23.47
CA PHE A 125 -6.35 -13.98 -22.30
C PHE A 125 -5.95 -12.51 -22.27
N PRO A 126 -6.84 -11.58 -22.68
CA PRO A 126 -6.50 -10.16 -22.71
C PRO A 126 -6.34 -9.62 -21.29
N ALA A 127 -5.39 -8.71 -21.11
CA ALA A 127 -5.22 -7.96 -19.88
C ALA A 127 -6.08 -6.68 -19.90
N ASN A 128 -6.69 -6.35 -18.76
CA ASN A 128 -7.38 -5.07 -18.59
C ASN A 128 -6.41 -3.91 -18.34
N THR A 129 -6.91 -2.67 -18.27
CA THR A 129 -6.11 -1.46 -18.01
C THR A 129 -5.37 -1.48 -16.66
N SER A 130 -5.77 -2.34 -15.73
CA SER A 130 -5.09 -2.54 -14.44
C SER A 130 -4.01 -3.63 -14.49
N GLY A 131 -3.76 -4.23 -15.66
CA GLY A 131 -2.81 -5.32 -15.85
C GLY A 131 -3.31 -6.68 -15.37
N THR A 132 -4.59 -6.81 -15.01
CA THR A 132 -5.18 -8.10 -14.64
C THR A 132 -5.57 -8.86 -15.89
N VAL A 133 -5.06 -10.09 -16.02
CA VAL A 133 -5.39 -11.01 -17.12
C VAL A 133 -6.77 -11.61 -16.89
N SER A 134 -7.62 -11.57 -17.92
CA SER A 134 -8.96 -12.17 -17.89
C SER A 134 -8.88 -13.70 -18.00
N ASP A 135 -9.80 -14.44 -17.36
CA ASP A 135 -9.96 -15.90 -17.57
C ASP A 135 -10.82 -16.23 -18.81
N VAL A 136 -11.35 -15.21 -19.48
CA VAL A 136 -12.16 -15.37 -20.69
C VAL A 136 -11.27 -15.23 -21.91
N LEU A 137 -11.36 -16.20 -22.81
CA LEU A 137 -10.68 -16.19 -24.09
C LEU A 137 -11.22 -15.05 -24.97
N GLY A 138 -10.33 -14.30 -25.63
CA GLY A 138 -10.69 -13.28 -26.60
C GLY A 138 -9.55 -12.96 -27.57
N ASP A 139 -9.86 -12.11 -28.55
CA ASP A 139 -8.91 -11.65 -29.57
C ASP A 139 -7.74 -10.89 -28.90
N LEU A 140 -6.50 -11.30 -29.19
CA LEU A 140 -5.33 -10.57 -28.75
C LEU A 140 -5.09 -9.35 -29.63
N GLN A 141 -5.06 -8.17 -29.00
CA GLN A 141 -4.83 -6.89 -29.66
C GLN A 141 -3.64 -6.18 -29.02
N LEU A 142 -2.67 -5.78 -29.84
CA LEU A 142 -1.59 -4.91 -29.45
C LEU A 142 -2.07 -3.46 -29.52
N SER A 143 -2.14 -2.81 -28.35
CA SER A 143 -2.38 -1.37 -28.28
C SER A 143 -1.05 -0.63 -28.36
N THR A 144 -0.94 0.30 -29.30
CA THR A 144 0.16 1.27 -29.40
C THR A 144 -0.20 2.62 -28.78
N ALA A 145 -1.31 2.70 -28.04
CA ALA A 145 -1.74 3.91 -27.36
C ALA A 145 -0.76 4.32 -26.25
N ASP A 146 -0.64 5.62 -26.02
CA ASP A 146 0.19 6.17 -24.96
C ASP A 146 -0.29 5.71 -23.58
N ILE A 147 0.66 5.35 -22.72
CA ILE A 147 0.37 5.00 -21.33
C ILE A 147 0.27 6.29 -20.52
N SER A 148 -0.89 6.52 -19.88
CA SER A 148 -1.09 7.67 -19.00
C SER A 148 -0.11 7.67 -17.82
N PRO A 149 0.49 8.82 -17.46
CA PRO A 149 1.38 8.90 -16.31
C PRO A 149 0.63 8.57 -15.01
N ARG A 150 1.31 7.90 -14.08
CA ARG A 150 0.77 7.58 -12.75
C ARG A 150 1.39 8.50 -11.70
N GLN A 151 0.55 9.14 -10.90
CA GLN A 151 0.99 10.00 -9.82
C GLN A 151 1.69 9.18 -8.72
N THR A 152 2.77 9.72 -8.15
CA THR A 152 3.44 9.14 -6.98
C THR A 152 2.49 9.13 -5.79
N THR A 153 2.24 7.96 -5.20
CA THR A 153 1.37 7.80 -4.01
C THR A 153 2.15 7.67 -2.71
N LEU A 154 3.41 7.25 -2.78
CA LEU A 154 4.23 6.99 -1.61
C LEU A 154 5.69 7.34 -1.92
N VAL A 155 6.37 7.92 -0.92
CA VAL A 155 7.81 8.14 -0.92
C VAL A 155 8.34 7.61 0.41
N ASP A 156 9.06 6.49 0.36
CA ASP A 156 9.80 5.98 1.51
C ASP A 156 11.17 6.65 1.56
N MET A 157 11.52 7.21 2.71
CA MET A 157 12.81 7.84 2.93
C MET A 157 13.50 7.19 4.12
N LEU A 158 14.75 6.79 3.93
CA LEU A 158 15.62 6.31 4.99
C LEU A 158 16.78 7.28 5.11
N PHE A 159 16.96 7.85 6.30
CA PHE A 159 18.07 8.75 6.59
C PHE A 159 18.98 8.12 7.64
N ASN A 160 20.29 8.28 7.45
CA ASN A 160 21.26 8.07 8.51
C ASN A 160 21.66 9.45 9.02
N LEU A 161 21.23 9.78 10.24
CA LEU A 161 21.58 11.05 10.88
C LEU A 161 22.86 10.87 11.69
N ASP A 162 23.67 11.92 11.75
CA ASP A 162 24.90 11.94 12.55
C ASP A 162 24.55 11.88 14.04
N ALA A 163 25.11 10.89 14.74
CA ALA A 163 24.89 10.70 16.17
C ALA A 163 25.60 11.78 17.02
N ASP A 164 26.61 12.44 16.46
CA ASP A 164 27.41 13.47 17.13
C ASP A 164 26.92 14.90 16.81
N ALA A 165 25.87 15.04 15.99
CA ALA A 165 25.27 16.34 15.73
C ALA A 165 24.68 16.93 17.03
N ALA A 166 25.01 18.19 17.30
CA ALA A 166 24.47 18.89 18.46
C ALA A 166 22.93 18.84 18.44
N VAL A 167 22.34 18.28 19.51
CA VAL A 167 20.89 18.32 19.70
C VAL A 167 20.48 19.79 19.72
N PRO A 168 19.38 20.20 19.07
CA PRO A 168 18.85 21.55 19.24
C PRO A 168 18.60 21.82 20.74
N GLU A 169 19.49 22.56 21.38
CA GLU A 169 19.46 22.78 22.83
C GLU A 169 18.39 23.83 23.19
N SER A 170 17.51 23.46 24.12
CA SER A 170 16.60 24.39 24.80
C SER A 170 17.36 25.03 25.97
N ILE A 171 17.66 26.33 25.89
CA ILE A 171 18.22 27.08 27.01
C ILE A 171 17.09 27.36 28.01
N VAL A 172 17.04 26.62 29.11
CA VAL A 172 16.13 26.88 30.24
C VAL A 172 16.84 27.78 31.24
N ASN A 173 16.57 29.08 31.20
CA ASN A 173 16.98 30.02 32.25
C ASN A 173 15.84 30.21 33.24
N THR A 174 15.95 29.62 34.44
CA THR A 174 14.99 29.85 35.54
C THR A 174 15.48 31.02 36.39
N ALA A 175 14.72 32.11 36.42
CA ALA A 175 14.92 33.19 37.39
C ALA A 175 13.96 32.99 38.57
N ILE A 176 14.49 32.87 39.79
CA ILE A 176 13.70 32.77 41.03
C ILE A 176 13.81 34.13 41.73
N SER A 177 12.67 34.71 42.10
CA SER A 177 12.59 35.91 42.94
C SER A 177 11.77 35.55 44.17
N GLU A 178 12.40 35.61 45.34
CA GLU A 178 11.75 35.39 46.63
C GLU A 178 11.42 36.76 47.25
N GLY A 179 10.12 37.05 47.43
CA GLY A 179 9.69 38.18 48.24
C GLY A 179 9.96 37.89 49.72
N ALA A 180 10.43 38.89 50.48
CA ALA A 180 10.65 38.73 51.91
C ALA A 180 9.34 38.38 52.63
N VAL A 181 9.34 37.27 53.39
CA VAL A 181 8.19 36.81 54.18
C VAL A 181 8.05 37.70 55.41
N GLU A 182 7.26 38.76 55.29
CA GLU A 182 6.79 39.56 56.43
C GLU A 182 5.26 39.47 56.45
N GLN A 183 4.72 39.13 57.62
CA GLN A 183 3.29 38.93 57.90
C GLN A 183 2.40 39.92 57.14
N ALA A 184 1.54 39.43 56.24
CA ALA A 184 0.51 40.14 55.46
C ALA A 184 0.53 41.68 55.60
N ALA A 185 1.56 42.33 55.08
CA ALA A 185 1.61 43.77 54.96
C ALA A 185 1.00 44.15 53.60
N GLN A 186 -0.05 44.97 53.61
CA GLN A 186 -0.56 45.57 52.38
C GLN A 186 0.52 46.54 51.86
N GLY A 187 1.29 46.12 50.84
CA GLY A 187 2.48 46.82 50.37
C GLY A 187 2.70 46.64 48.87
N ALA A 188 2.84 47.77 48.17
CA ALA A 188 2.66 47.96 46.72
C ALA A 188 3.87 47.61 45.82
N THR A 189 4.64 46.57 46.12
CA THR A 189 5.84 46.24 45.32
C THR A 189 6.04 44.73 45.17
N ASN A 190 5.97 44.24 43.93
CA ASN A 190 6.10 42.84 43.51
C ASN A 190 7.53 42.24 43.61
N GLY A 191 8.49 42.92 44.22
CA GLY A 191 9.83 42.38 44.50
C GLY A 191 10.73 42.05 43.30
N TYR A 192 10.22 42.07 42.05
CA TYR A 192 11.02 41.78 40.86
C TYR A 192 12.06 42.88 40.62
N ALA A 193 13.34 42.52 40.57
CA ALA A 193 14.38 43.43 40.10
C ALA A 193 14.31 43.54 38.57
N SER A 194 14.38 44.76 38.03
CA SER A 194 14.56 44.95 36.59
C SER A 194 15.86 44.29 36.15
N GLY A 195 15.83 43.49 35.09
CA GLY A 195 16.98 42.72 34.63
C GLY A 195 17.08 42.63 33.12
N THR A 196 18.09 41.90 32.66
CA THR A 196 18.26 41.57 31.25
C THR A 196 18.54 40.08 31.10
N ILE A 197 17.99 39.47 30.05
CA ILE A 197 18.30 38.10 29.65
C ILE A 197 18.93 38.13 28.26
N ASP A 198 20.00 37.38 28.06
CA ASP A 198 20.56 37.14 26.73
C ASP A 198 19.95 35.86 26.14
N ILE A 199 19.34 35.97 24.97
CA ILE A 199 18.84 34.84 24.20
C ILE A 199 19.49 34.91 22.82
N ASN A 200 20.32 33.92 22.50
CA ASN A 200 21.03 33.81 21.23
C ASN A 200 21.88 35.04 20.86
N GLY A 201 22.56 35.65 21.84
CA GLY A 201 23.42 36.81 21.64
C GLY A 201 22.67 38.14 21.54
N THR A 202 21.37 38.15 21.81
CA THR A 202 20.54 39.35 21.86
C THR A 202 20.06 39.57 23.28
N THR A 203 20.37 40.74 23.84
CA THR A 203 19.95 41.12 25.19
C THR A 203 18.53 41.69 25.20
N TYR A 204 17.62 41.04 25.91
CA TYR A 204 16.25 41.47 26.15
C TYR A 204 16.11 42.04 27.55
N SER A 205 15.39 43.15 27.68
CA SER A 205 15.04 43.71 29.00
C SER A 205 13.83 42.98 29.58
N ILE A 206 13.94 42.57 30.84
CA ILE A 206 12.81 42.06 31.63
C ILE A 206 12.20 43.28 32.35
N PRO A 207 11.01 43.76 31.93
CA PRO A 207 10.35 44.85 32.60
C PRO A 207 9.88 44.40 33.99
N ALA A 208 10.25 45.17 35.02
CA ALA A 208 9.75 44.99 36.38
C ALA A 208 8.99 46.27 36.78
N SER A 209 7.86 46.52 36.11
CA SER A 209 6.97 47.59 36.53
C SER A 209 6.36 47.22 37.88
N ALA A 210 6.12 48.20 38.75
CA ALA A 210 5.42 47.94 40.02
C ALA A 210 4.06 47.27 39.74
N ASN A 211 3.76 46.19 40.46
CA ASN A 211 2.52 45.38 40.34
C ASN A 211 2.32 44.63 39.01
N GLN A 212 3.38 44.37 38.25
CA GLN A 212 3.34 43.45 37.11
C GLN A 212 3.46 42.00 37.59
N SER A 213 2.53 41.12 37.20
CA SER A 213 2.57 39.69 37.55
C SER A 213 3.64 38.93 36.75
N ALA A 214 4.07 37.79 37.28
CA ALA A 214 5.01 36.91 36.57
C ALA A 214 4.43 36.39 35.24
N SER A 215 3.11 36.22 35.15
CA SER A 215 2.39 35.83 33.94
C SER A 215 2.57 36.83 32.79
N VAL A 216 2.52 38.14 33.08
CA VAL A 216 2.74 39.19 32.07
C VAL A 216 4.19 39.21 31.60
N ILE A 217 5.14 38.98 32.52
CA ILE A 217 6.56 38.90 32.18
C ILE A 217 6.83 37.71 31.26
N ALA A 218 6.31 36.51 31.60
CA ALA A 218 6.42 35.32 30.75
C ALA A 218 5.71 35.51 29.39
N GLY A 219 4.56 36.18 29.36
CA GLY A 219 3.89 36.55 28.11
C GLY A 219 4.74 37.46 27.22
N SER A 220 5.43 38.44 27.79
CA SER A 220 6.33 39.33 27.05
C SER A 220 7.55 38.62 26.48
N LEU A 221 8.11 37.65 27.22
CA LEU A 221 9.21 36.81 26.76
C LEU A 221 8.75 35.83 25.66
N SER A 222 7.54 35.30 25.77
CA SER A 222 6.96 34.40 24.76
C SER A 222 6.60 35.10 23.45
N ALA A 223 6.57 36.44 23.43
CA ALA A 223 6.41 37.21 22.19
C ALA A 223 7.69 37.24 21.34
N ILE A 224 8.84 36.84 21.89
CA ILE A 224 10.10 36.73 21.16
C ILE A 224 10.06 35.47 20.30
N SER A 225 10.37 35.61 19.01
CA SER A 225 10.36 34.49 18.06
C SER A 225 11.31 33.38 18.51
N GLY A 226 10.78 32.17 18.69
CA GLY A 226 11.54 31.00 19.11
C GLY A 226 11.71 30.84 20.63
N VAL A 227 11.06 31.69 21.43
CA VAL A 227 11.08 31.61 22.90
C VAL A 227 9.71 31.13 23.40
N SER A 228 9.73 30.13 24.28
CA SER A 228 8.58 29.73 25.08
C SER A 228 8.91 30.01 26.54
N ALA A 229 8.14 30.90 27.19
CA ALA A 229 8.34 31.25 28.58
C ALA A 229 7.09 30.95 29.41
N SER A 230 7.28 30.40 30.61
CA SER A 230 6.24 30.14 31.59
C SER A 230 6.58 30.79 32.92
N ALA A 231 5.55 31.04 33.73
CA ALA A 231 5.70 31.61 35.06
C ALA A 231 4.87 30.82 36.08
N ILE A 232 5.36 30.79 37.32
CA ILE A 232 4.68 30.18 38.46
C ILE A 232 4.80 31.14 39.65
N THR A 233 3.71 31.33 40.38
CA THR A 233 3.70 32.08 41.65
C THR A 233 3.41 31.11 42.79
N ARG A 234 4.18 31.12 43.88
CA ARG A 234 3.95 30.25 45.04
C ARG A 234 3.82 31.08 46.33
N ALA A 235 2.91 30.66 47.20
CA ALA A 235 2.77 31.18 48.56
C ALA A 235 2.46 30.04 49.53
N ASP A 236 3.04 30.09 50.73
CA ASP A 236 2.78 29.10 51.78
C ASP A 236 1.95 29.72 52.91
N ILE A 237 0.85 29.07 53.28
CA ILE A 237 -0.06 29.48 54.36
C ILE A 237 0.14 28.55 55.54
N VAL A 238 0.54 29.09 56.69
CA VAL A 238 0.66 28.33 57.94
C VAL A 238 -0.62 28.52 58.75
N ILE A 239 -1.31 27.43 59.09
CA ILE A 239 -2.52 27.47 59.93
C ILE A 239 -2.16 26.94 61.33
N PRO A 240 -2.22 27.78 62.39
CA PRO A 240 -1.98 27.32 63.75
C PRO A 240 -2.99 26.25 64.20
N SER A 241 -2.53 25.27 64.98
CA SER A 241 -3.38 24.20 65.49
C SER A 241 -4.56 24.74 66.32
N GLY A 242 -5.78 24.34 65.97
CA GLY A 242 -7.02 24.71 66.67
C GLY A 242 -7.75 25.96 66.15
N SER A 243 -7.27 26.61 65.09
CA SER A 243 -7.92 27.78 64.47
C SER A 243 -8.58 27.40 63.14
N ALA A 244 -9.73 26.71 63.20
CA ALA A 244 -10.48 26.24 62.03
C ALA A 244 -11.83 26.97 61.87
N THR A 245 -11.80 28.31 61.91
CA THR A 245 -12.92 29.14 61.46
C THR A 245 -12.45 30.04 60.33
N THR A 246 -12.88 29.72 59.11
CA THR A 246 -12.37 30.25 57.83
C THR A 246 -13.26 31.28 57.16
N ASN A 247 -14.26 31.82 57.84
CA ASN A 247 -15.07 32.91 57.30
C ASN A 247 -14.28 34.23 57.05
N GLN A 248 -12.95 34.19 57.06
CA GLN A 248 -12.09 35.35 56.95
C GLN A 248 -10.95 35.18 55.92
N LEU A 249 -10.89 34.13 55.09
CA LEU A 249 -9.87 34.06 54.03
C LEU A 249 -10.48 34.25 52.65
N ARG A 250 -9.96 35.25 51.91
CA ARG A 250 -10.23 35.38 50.48
C ARG A 250 -8.92 35.33 49.70
N ILE A 251 -8.89 34.51 48.66
CA ILE A 251 -7.77 34.41 47.71
C ILE A 251 -8.26 34.91 46.37
N ASN A 252 -7.58 35.91 45.79
CA ASN A 252 -7.97 36.55 44.52
C ASN A 252 -9.44 36.98 44.49
N GLY A 253 -9.96 37.41 45.65
CA GLY A 253 -11.35 37.84 45.83
C GLY A 253 -12.36 36.72 45.96
N ALA A 254 -12.00 35.44 45.83
CA ALA A 254 -12.87 34.30 46.11
C ALA A 254 -12.84 33.93 47.60
N GLU A 255 -13.99 33.65 48.18
CA GLU A 255 -14.13 33.24 49.58
C GLU A 255 -13.77 31.77 49.75
N ILE A 256 -12.88 31.47 50.70
CA ILE A 256 -12.42 30.11 50.99
C ILE A 256 -13.15 29.60 52.22
N LEU A 257 -14.01 28.59 52.02
CA LEU A 257 -14.81 27.99 53.09
C LEU A 257 -14.28 26.59 53.44
N GLY A 258 -14.09 26.31 54.74
CA GLY A 258 -13.71 24.97 55.20
C GLY A 258 -13.61 24.86 56.72
N ALA A 259 -14.13 23.78 57.29
CA ALA A 259 -14.13 23.54 58.74
C ALA A 259 -12.82 22.91 59.27
N ASP A 260 -11.92 22.49 58.37
CA ASP A 260 -10.61 21.93 58.69
C ASP A 260 -9.59 22.22 57.57
N ILE A 261 -8.30 21.95 57.84
CA ILE A 261 -7.21 22.25 56.90
C ILE A 261 -7.35 21.53 55.55
N THR A 262 -7.94 20.33 55.55
CA THR A 262 -8.17 19.55 54.33
C THR A 262 -9.24 20.23 53.46
N GLN A 263 -10.35 20.65 54.06
CA GLN A 263 -11.42 21.37 53.35
C GLN A 263 -10.95 22.72 52.83
N ILE A 264 -10.14 23.46 53.59
CA ILE A 264 -9.52 24.71 53.14
C ILE A 264 -8.63 24.44 51.93
N THR A 265 -7.76 23.43 52.00
CA THR A 265 -6.86 23.07 50.90
C THR A 265 -7.65 22.73 49.64
N SER A 266 -8.69 21.90 49.75
CA SER A 266 -9.56 21.56 48.62
C SER A 266 -10.31 22.78 48.06
N ALA A 267 -10.75 23.71 48.90
CA ALA A 267 -11.41 24.94 48.45
C ALA A 267 -10.46 25.87 47.68
N ILE A 268 -9.18 25.92 48.06
CA ILE A 268 -8.15 26.68 47.33
C ILE A 268 -7.80 25.99 46.01
N ASP A 269 -7.65 24.66 46.00
CA ASP A 269 -7.35 23.87 44.80
C ASP A 269 -8.48 23.90 43.76
N ALA A 270 -9.70 24.24 44.17
CA ALA A 270 -10.83 24.45 43.28
C ALA A 270 -10.82 25.80 42.54
N LEU A 271 -9.93 26.74 42.91
CA LEU A 271 -9.84 28.02 42.24
C LEU A 271 -9.20 27.89 40.85
N PRO A 272 -9.73 28.57 39.81
CA PRO A 272 -9.15 28.49 38.47
C PRO A 272 -7.69 28.94 38.43
N GLY A 273 -6.82 28.10 37.85
CA GLY A 273 -5.40 28.42 37.66
C GLY A 273 -4.54 28.33 38.93
N ILE A 274 -5.10 27.85 40.04
CA ILE A 274 -4.42 27.66 41.32
C ILE A 274 -4.42 26.17 41.66
N THR A 275 -3.32 25.69 42.22
CA THR A 275 -3.26 24.38 42.88
C THR A 275 -2.86 24.55 44.34
N ALA A 276 -3.39 23.69 45.21
CA ALA A 276 -3.06 23.71 46.63
C ALA A 276 -2.79 22.31 47.19
N SER A 277 -1.77 22.21 48.04
CA SER A 277 -1.41 20.96 48.72
C SER A 277 -1.07 21.21 50.18
N GLU A 278 -1.51 20.33 51.07
CA GLU A 278 -1.22 20.39 52.51
C GLU A 278 -0.12 19.40 52.89
N ALA A 279 0.82 19.87 53.70
CA ALA A 279 1.79 19.01 54.36
C ALA A 279 2.19 19.60 55.73
N GLY A 280 1.83 18.91 56.81
CA GLY A 280 2.33 19.24 58.15
C GLY A 280 1.80 20.54 58.74
N GLY A 281 0.58 20.96 58.40
CA GLY A 281 -0.05 22.20 58.88
C GLY A 281 0.24 23.43 58.01
N VAL A 282 0.90 23.24 56.86
CA VAL A 282 1.19 24.27 55.87
C VAL A 282 0.48 23.94 54.56
N ILE A 283 -0.25 24.90 54.01
CA ILE A 283 -0.86 24.82 52.68
C ILE A 283 0.04 25.56 51.69
N SER A 284 0.60 24.84 50.73
CA SER A 284 1.33 25.44 49.61
C SER A 284 0.35 25.74 48.48
N VAL A 285 0.26 27.01 48.10
CA VAL A 285 -0.61 27.53 47.04
C VAL A 285 0.24 27.92 45.85
N VAL A 286 -0.12 27.46 44.65
CA VAL A 286 0.65 27.68 43.42
C VAL A 286 -0.26 28.18 42.31
N SER A 287 0.01 29.36 41.75
CA SER A 287 -0.54 29.77 40.46
C SER A 287 0.31 29.18 39.33
N THR A 288 -0.26 28.28 38.53
CA THR A 288 0.43 27.62 37.40
C THR A 288 0.57 28.50 36.17
N LEU A 289 -0.15 29.62 36.15
CA LEU A 289 -0.06 30.63 35.10
C LEU A 289 0.86 31.80 35.47
N GLY A 290 1.31 31.87 36.74
CA GLY A 290 2.16 32.95 37.25
C GLY A 290 1.39 34.22 37.60
N ASP A 291 0.08 34.11 37.84
CA ASP A 291 -0.74 35.23 38.30
C ASP A 291 -0.45 35.56 39.77
N ASP A 292 -0.74 36.79 40.17
CA ASP A 292 -0.54 37.22 41.56
C ASP A 292 -1.51 36.49 42.49
N LEU A 293 -1.00 36.13 43.68
CA LEU A 293 -1.81 35.57 44.76
C LEU A 293 -2.10 36.67 45.79
N MET A 294 -3.32 37.17 45.79
CA MET A 294 -3.79 38.19 46.73
C MET A 294 -4.58 37.56 47.87
N PHE A 295 -4.04 37.69 49.08
CA PHE A 295 -4.69 37.22 50.30
C PHE A 295 -5.33 38.40 51.03
N THR A 296 -6.63 38.31 51.32
CA THR A 296 -7.35 39.34 52.10
C THR A 296 -8.15 38.71 53.23
N ALA A 297 -8.23 39.43 54.35
CA ALA A 297 -9.10 39.06 55.45
C ALA A 297 -10.56 39.36 55.08
N GLY A 298 -11.48 38.44 55.36
CA GLY A 298 -12.92 38.71 55.32
C GLY A 298 -13.31 39.69 56.42
N ALA A 299 -14.23 40.60 56.09
CA ALA A 299 -14.77 41.57 57.03
C ALA A 299 -15.61 40.90 58.14
#